data_AF-A0A378KWP5-F1
#
_entry.id   AF-A0A378KWP5-F1
#
_cell.length_a   1.000
_cell.length_b   1.000
_cell.length_c   1.000
_cell.angle_alpha   90.00
_cell.angle_beta   90.00
_cell.angle_gamma   90.00
#
_symmetry.space_group_name_H-M   'P 1'
#
loop_
_entity.id
_entity.type
_entity.pdbx_description
1 polymer ?
#
loop_
_entity_poly.entity_id
_entity_poly.type
_entity_poly.pdbx_seq_one_letter_code
_entity_poly.pdbx_strand_id
1 'polypeptide(L)'
;MLEEKWMTQNTPGLSHWLLTDDYRAKAQLKYELKHLESRLHKYLDVHSEQDYCHEEINTLCAHLAQRYLDYLKLVDPDSDFIVQNTNDETKTINLLEQFSIISQLKQRLSKIADQEEESRLIAEIASLYHQCAHSTGSSSTVASRKLIEYSGCCDELKQLFHHTNLKLWLSALVAYWNHSTRQDEELSVLFRDWHHDELQLALDFFSEPHLVNLVNAIFFYKLYPDKLFNELIHPEKLVSVRMRLGFLHEFIELLQQQLYQVSLQQGLKSGVDLLFHGEDLPQGILIEVDDEFREIIQLAVKNLKVKFTPENEEQVTSERLHDLGRAYKFWFNPNRLIDAVMVLQQRLVKDSISDDDRIALFHQEMLILYRQLTTTECLDLYGYFANKDSRYLLYTLFTIVQDKILDWLPPLSKSEKNAVTSVFHALQCVMEALRVELKNRHVTTEPYVYDLEKQYVQARRRNRDAVFRLIAIYGREPITISDSVEKLFGYIEDHN
;
A
#
# COMPACT_ATOMS: atom_id res chain seq x y z
N MET A 1 -20.15 -10.10 62.13
CA MET A 1 -20.73 -10.16 60.78
C MET A 1 -19.59 -9.82 59.84
N LEU A 2 -18.95 -10.88 59.31
CA LEU A 2 -18.00 -10.99 58.18
C LEU A 2 -17.10 -9.77 57.92
N GLU A 3 -15.86 -9.70 58.41
CA GLU A 3 -14.66 -10.38 57.88
C GLU A 3 -14.53 -10.35 56.35
N GLU A 4 -13.62 -9.50 55.84
CA GLU A 4 -12.53 -10.00 54.99
C GLU A 4 -11.29 -9.10 55.09
N LYS A 5 -10.34 -9.57 55.89
CA LYS A 5 -8.92 -9.24 55.80
C LYS A 5 -8.35 -9.97 54.58
N TRP A 6 -7.77 -9.24 53.63
CA TRP A 6 -6.64 -9.73 52.84
C TRP A 6 -5.55 -8.66 52.92
N MET A 7 -4.69 -8.77 53.93
CA MET A 7 -3.29 -9.19 53.74
C MET A 7 -2.55 -8.38 52.67
N THR A 8 -2.16 -7.16 53.02
CA THR A 8 -0.95 -6.52 52.49
C THR A 8 0.27 -7.33 52.96
N GLN A 9 0.58 -8.40 52.25
CA GLN A 9 1.90 -9.01 52.34
C GLN A 9 2.89 -8.11 51.62
N ASN A 10 3.95 -7.75 52.34
CA ASN A 10 5.11 -7.03 51.84
C ASN A 10 5.72 -7.74 50.63
N THR A 11 5.38 -7.31 49.42
CA THR A 11 6.17 -7.54 48.21
C THR A 11 6.86 -6.24 47.83
N PRO A 12 8.15 -6.06 48.19
CA PRO A 12 8.93 -4.92 47.70
C PRO A 12 9.17 -5.16 46.20
N GLY A 13 8.34 -4.57 45.35
CA GLY A 13 8.49 -4.66 43.89
C GLY A 13 7.23 -4.43 43.05
N LEU A 14 6.04 -4.32 43.64
CA LEU A 14 4.79 -4.13 42.88
C LEU A 14 4.24 -2.68 42.87
N SER A 15 4.88 -1.76 43.59
CA SER A 15 4.50 -0.33 43.56
C SER A 15 4.85 0.37 42.24
N HIS A 16 5.66 -0.25 41.37
CA HIS A 16 6.06 0.32 40.08
C HIS A 16 5.02 0.10 38.97
N TRP A 17 3.95 -0.66 39.23
CA TRP A 17 2.87 -0.95 38.27
C TRP A 17 1.62 -0.10 38.46
N LEU A 18 1.56 0.67 39.55
CA LEU A 18 0.53 1.67 39.75
C LEU A 18 0.97 2.94 39.02
N LEU A 19 0.32 3.25 37.90
CA LEU A 19 0.42 4.55 37.20
C LEU A 19 0.38 5.66 38.26
N THR A 20 1.49 6.35 38.50
CA THR A 20 1.50 7.55 39.34
C THR A 20 0.57 8.59 38.70
N ASP A 21 -0.09 9.40 39.52
CA ASP A 21 -1.01 10.45 39.03
C ASP A 21 -0.32 11.39 38.02
N ASP A 22 1.01 11.51 38.07
CA ASP A 22 1.85 12.23 37.12
C ASP A 22 1.83 11.63 35.70
N TYR A 23 1.86 10.30 35.55
CA TYR A 23 1.73 9.65 34.23
C TYR A 23 0.31 9.83 33.67
N ARG A 24 -0.69 9.84 34.54
CA ARG A 24 -2.09 10.12 34.16
C ARG A 24 -2.25 11.58 33.70
N ALA A 25 -1.65 12.53 34.42
CA ALA A 25 -1.62 13.94 34.05
C ALA A 25 -0.87 14.17 32.73
N LYS A 26 0.27 13.51 32.51
CA LYS A 26 1.04 13.57 31.26
C LYS A 26 0.25 13.02 30.06
N ALA A 27 -0.44 11.89 30.25
CA ALA A 27 -1.29 11.30 29.21
C ALA A 27 -2.50 12.18 28.87
N GLN A 28 -3.13 12.78 29.88
CA GLN A 28 -4.25 13.70 29.70
C GLN A 28 -3.83 14.96 28.94
N LEU A 29 -2.70 15.57 29.28
CA LEU A 29 -2.18 16.73 28.57
C LEU A 29 -1.79 16.41 27.12
N LYS A 30 -1.20 15.23 26.85
CA LYS A 30 -0.93 14.79 25.47
C LYS A 30 -2.21 14.62 24.66
N TYR A 31 -3.28 14.11 25.28
CA TYR A 31 -4.58 14.00 24.62
C TYR A 31 -5.19 15.38 24.34
N GLU A 32 -5.15 16.30 25.31
CA GLU A 32 -5.66 17.67 25.16
C GLU A 32 -4.90 18.46 24.09
N LEU A 33 -3.56 18.33 24.04
CA LEU A 33 -2.73 18.91 22.98
C LEU A 33 -3.12 18.37 21.61
N LYS A 34 -3.22 17.05 21.45
CA LYS A 34 -3.64 16.42 20.19
C LYS A 34 -5.04 16.86 19.76
N HIS A 35 -5.95 17.04 20.72
CA HIS A 35 -7.31 17.52 20.45
C HIS A 35 -7.32 18.98 19.98
N LEU A 36 -6.65 19.89 20.69
CA LEU A 36 -6.53 21.30 20.33
C LEU A 36 -5.83 21.49 18.99
N GLU A 37 -4.81 20.68 18.69
CA GLU A 37 -4.11 20.69 17.40
C GLU A 37 -4.96 20.19 16.25
N SER A 38 -5.75 19.13 16.47
CA SER A 38 -6.71 18.67 15.46
C SER A 38 -7.77 19.72 15.18
N ARG A 39 -8.15 20.50 16.20
CA ARG A 39 -9.08 21.61 16.05
C ARG A 39 -8.44 22.78 15.31
N LEU A 40 -7.19 23.13 15.62
CA LEU A 40 -6.44 24.15 14.89
C LEU A 40 -6.21 23.76 13.41
N HIS A 41 -5.87 22.50 13.12
CA HIS A 41 -5.72 22.02 11.74
C HIS A 41 -7.00 22.18 10.93
N LYS A 42 -8.19 21.96 11.55
CA LYS A 42 -9.47 22.22 10.87
C LYS A 42 -9.64 23.68 10.44
N TYR A 43 -9.05 24.64 11.15
CA TYR A 43 -9.10 26.05 10.76
C TYR A 43 -7.99 26.44 9.78
N LEU A 44 -6.90 25.67 9.73
CA LEU A 44 -5.79 25.87 8.79
C LEU A 44 -6.02 25.17 7.44
N ASP A 45 -6.80 24.08 7.42
CA ASP A 45 -7.17 23.29 6.22
C ASP A 45 -8.40 23.87 5.47
N VAL A 46 -9.16 24.80 6.07
CA VAL A 46 -10.35 25.41 5.45
C VAL A 46 -9.94 26.69 4.72
N HIS A 47 -9.65 26.57 3.43
CA HIS A 47 -9.40 27.71 2.52
C HIS A 47 -10.67 28.33 1.92
N SER A 48 -11.84 28.21 2.57
CA SER A 48 -13.06 28.85 2.07
C SER A 48 -13.13 30.33 2.43
N GLU A 49 -13.41 31.17 1.44
CA GLU A 49 -13.59 32.63 1.46
C GLU A 49 -14.74 33.16 2.34
N GLN A 50 -14.96 32.62 3.54
CA GLN A 50 -15.98 33.12 4.49
C GLN A 50 -15.33 33.39 5.85
N ASP A 51 -15.23 34.68 6.18
CA ASP A 51 -14.86 35.27 7.47
C ASP A 51 -13.87 34.46 8.30
N TYR A 52 -12.57 34.72 8.11
CA TYR A 52 -11.54 34.34 9.06
C TYR A 52 -11.94 34.82 10.47
N CYS A 53 -12.36 33.89 11.33
CA CYS A 53 -12.42 34.16 12.76
C CYS A 53 -10.98 34.10 13.31
N HIS A 54 -10.15 35.10 12.93
CA HIS A 54 -8.78 35.25 13.41
C HIS A 54 -8.71 35.20 14.94
N GLU A 55 -9.77 35.62 15.63
CA GLU A 55 -9.92 35.49 17.07
C GLU A 55 -9.97 34.03 17.55
N GLU A 56 -10.64 33.12 16.84
CA GLU A 56 -10.68 31.69 17.20
C GLU A 56 -9.32 31.01 16.98
N ILE A 57 -8.61 31.35 15.91
CA ILE A 57 -7.26 30.83 15.66
C ILE A 57 -6.28 31.36 16.72
N ASN A 58 -6.34 32.65 17.03
CA ASN A 58 -5.48 33.26 18.05
C ASN A 58 -5.76 32.70 19.44
N THR A 59 -7.03 32.50 19.80
CA THR A 59 -7.39 31.85 21.06
C THR A 59 -6.90 30.40 21.08
N LEU A 60 -7.03 29.63 20.00
CA LEU A 60 -6.51 28.26 19.93
C LEU A 60 -4.99 28.20 20.05
N CYS A 61 -4.26 29.10 19.38
CA CYS A 61 -2.81 29.23 19.51
C CYS A 61 -2.39 29.60 20.95
N ALA A 62 -3.11 30.51 21.61
CA ALA A 62 -2.86 30.87 23.00
C ALA A 62 -3.13 29.68 23.96
N HIS A 63 -4.21 28.92 23.74
CA HIS A 63 -4.50 27.71 24.51
C HIS A 63 -3.44 26.62 24.29
N LEU A 64 -2.97 26.44 23.05
CA LEU A 64 -1.90 25.50 22.74
C LEU A 64 -0.59 25.89 23.40
N ALA A 65 -0.20 27.18 23.34
CA ALA A 65 0.98 27.68 24.03
C ALA A 65 0.90 27.40 25.54
N GLN A 66 -0.25 27.70 26.17
CA GLN A 66 -0.45 27.44 27.60
C GLN A 66 -0.38 25.95 27.96
N ARG A 67 -0.98 25.07 27.15
CA ARG A 67 -0.95 23.63 27.39
C ARG A 67 0.43 23.01 27.17
N TYR A 68 1.22 23.56 26.26
CA TYR A 68 2.62 23.17 26.11
C TYR A 68 3.48 23.62 27.29
N LEU A 69 3.20 24.78 27.89
CA LEU A 69 3.84 25.21 29.14
C LEU A 69 3.41 24.34 30.34
N ASP A 70 2.15 23.94 30.41
CA ASP A 70 1.67 23.00 31.44
C ASP A 70 2.33 21.62 31.28
N TYR A 71 2.56 21.19 30.03
CA TYR A 71 3.31 19.96 29.73
C TYR A 71 4.79 20.10 30.10
N LEU A 72 5.41 21.26 29.88
CA LEU A 72 6.79 21.54 30.27
C LEU A 72 6.99 21.42 31.78
N LYS A 73 6.08 21.97 32.59
CA LYS A 73 6.12 21.88 34.07
C LYS A 73 6.06 20.46 34.63
N LEU A 74 5.50 19.52 33.86
CA LEU A 74 5.46 18.10 34.24
C LEU A 74 6.70 17.32 33.77
N VAL A 75 7.40 17.81 32.74
CA VAL A 75 8.62 17.19 32.22
C VAL A 75 9.87 17.72 32.94
N ASP A 76 9.86 19.00 33.30
CA ASP A 76 10.92 19.65 34.07
C ASP A 76 10.31 20.64 35.10
N PRO A 77 10.08 20.18 36.35
CA PRO A 77 9.45 20.99 37.40
C PRO A 77 10.33 22.14 37.92
N ASP A 78 11.63 22.15 37.61
CA ASP A 78 12.57 23.22 37.97
C ASP A 78 12.74 24.26 36.83
N SER A 79 12.00 24.11 35.72
CA SER A 79 12.06 25.03 34.59
C SER A 79 11.29 26.33 34.86
N ASP A 80 12.01 27.40 35.21
CA ASP A 80 11.49 28.78 35.24
C ASP A 80 11.40 29.37 33.82
N PHE A 81 10.70 28.68 32.90
CA PHE A 81 10.47 29.19 31.55
C PHE A 81 9.41 30.30 31.58
N ILE A 82 9.88 31.54 31.69
CA ILE A 82 9.07 32.74 31.46
C ILE A 82 9.11 33.03 29.96
N VAL A 83 7.94 33.02 29.31
CA VAL A 83 7.80 33.47 27.93
C VAL A 83 8.30 34.91 27.86
N GLN A 84 9.52 35.11 27.37
CA GLN A 84 10.07 36.45 27.21
C GLN A 84 9.27 37.12 26.10
N ASN A 85 8.59 38.22 26.44
CA ASN A 85 8.08 39.19 25.47
C ASN A 85 9.29 39.89 24.83
N THR A 86 10.04 39.17 24.00
CA THR A 86 11.10 39.76 23.20
C THR A 86 10.42 40.60 22.11
N ASN A 87 10.28 41.89 22.38
CA ASN A 87 10.05 42.95 21.40
C ASN A 87 11.27 43.17 20.48
N ASP A 88 12.19 42.21 20.37
CA ASP A 88 13.42 42.35 19.61
C ASP A 88 13.34 41.57 18.29
N GLU A 89 13.33 42.34 17.21
CA GLU A 89 13.70 41.97 15.84
C GLU A 89 13.04 40.70 15.28
N THR A 90 11.70 40.66 15.28
CA THR A 90 10.96 39.61 14.57
C THR A 90 11.20 39.74 13.07
N LYS A 91 12.02 38.83 12.52
CA LYS A 91 11.83 38.37 11.14
C LYS A 91 10.35 38.00 11.03
N THR A 92 9.61 38.73 10.21
CA THR A 92 8.23 38.40 9.83
C THR A 92 8.24 37.09 9.06
N ILE A 93 8.30 35.98 9.79
CA ILE A 93 8.13 34.62 9.26
C ILE A 93 6.63 34.46 8.96
N ASN A 94 6.30 33.91 7.80
CA ASN A 94 4.92 33.68 7.41
C ASN A 94 4.24 32.70 8.38
N LEU A 95 2.95 32.88 8.70
CA LEU A 95 2.18 32.03 9.63
C LEU A 95 2.26 30.55 9.23
N LEU A 96 2.26 30.26 7.93
CA LEU A 96 2.41 28.91 7.38
C LEU A 96 3.83 28.34 7.58
N GLU A 97 4.85 29.19 7.50
CA GLU A 97 6.24 28.79 7.80
C GLU A 97 6.44 28.53 9.30
N GLN A 98 5.73 29.26 10.17
CA GLN A 98 5.72 28.97 11.61
C GLN A 98 5.09 27.60 11.91
N PHE A 99 3.96 27.25 11.26
CA PHE A 99 3.35 25.93 11.43
C PHE A 99 4.17 24.77 10.84
N SER A 100 4.93 25.01 9.76
CA SER A 100 5.85 24.00 9.22
C SER A 100 7.02 23.75 10.17
N ILE A 101 7.59 24.80 10.77
CA ILE A 101 8.63 24.68 11.81
C ILE A 101 8.09 23.94 13.04
N ILE A 102 6.89 24.29 13.53
CA ILE A 102 6.23 23.58 14.65
C ILE A 102 6.08 22.08 14.33
N SER A 103 5.69 21.74 13.10
CA SER A 103 5.52 20.34 12.69
C SER A 103 6.84 19.56 12.66
N GLN A 104 7.93 20.20 12.20
CA GLN A 104 9.27 19.62 12.22
C GLN A 104 9.78 19.41 13.66
N LEU A 105 9.56 20.38 14.56
CA LEU A 105 9.93 20.27 15.97
C LEU A 105 9.17 19.13 16.68
N LYS A 106 7.90 18.89 16.32
CA LYS A 106 7.10 17.76 16.85
C LYS A 106 7.60 16.41 16.36
N GLN A 107 7.96 16.29 15.08
CA GLN A 107 8.55 15.06 14.56
C GLN A 107 9.87 14.74 15.27
N ARG A 108 10.66 15.77 15.56
CA ARG A 108 11.90 15.62 16.33
C ARG A 108 11.62 15.21 17.79
N LEU A 109 10.63 15.82 18.44
CA LEU A 109 10.17 15.45 19.79
C LEU A 109 9.73 13.97 19.89
N SER A 110 9.12 13.42 18.84
CA SER A 110 8.69 12.00 18.82
C SER A 110 9.83 10.98 18.76
N LYS A 111 11.05 11.41 18.43
CA LYS A 111 12.22 10.54 18.19
C LYS A 111 13.29 10.65 19.29
N ILE A 112 13.13 11.57 20.25
CA ILE A 112 14.14 11.88 21.27
C ILE A 112 13.92 11.08 22.54
N ALA A 113 15.01 10.62 23.14
CA ALA A 113 15.04 9.92 24.43
C ALA A 113 15.65 10.76 25.57
N ASP A 114 16.19 11.94 25.27
CA ASP A 114 16.84 12.84 26.23
C ASP A 114 15.87 13.90 26.78
N GLN A 115 15.82 14.03 28.11
CA GLN A 115 14.83 14.84 28.83
C GLN A 115 15.12 16.36 28.76
N GLU A 116 16.41 16.75 28.68
CA GLU A 116 16.82 18.15 28.55
C GLU A 116 16.49 18.69 27.15
N GLU A 117 16.70 17.88 26.11
CA GLU A 117 16.33 18.21 24.73
C GLU A 117 14.80 18.17 24.52
N GLU A 118 14.08 17.24 25.17
CA GLU A 118 12.60 17.21 25.19
C GLU A 118 12.05 18.53 25.75
N SER A 119 12.57 19.01 26.88
CA SER A 119 12.14 20.24 27.54
C SER A 119 12.42 21.49 26.70
N ARG A 120 13.59 21.55 26.04
CA ARG A 120 13.95 22.65 25.12
C ARG A 120 13.00 22.74 23.94
N LEU A 121 12.68 21.60 23.32
CA LEU A 121 11.77 21.55 22.17
C LEU A 121 10.33 21.91 22.55
N ILE A 122 9.86 21.49 23.73
CA ILE A 122 8.55 21.88 24.25
C ILE A 122 8.48 23.40 24.45
N ALA A 123 9.53 24.01 25.02
CA ALA A 123 9.60 25.45 25.23
C ALA A 123 9.63 26.24 23.90
N GLU A 124 10.33 25.71 22.88
CA GLU A 124 10.38 26.29 21.54
C GLU A 124 9.03 26.18 20.80
N ILE A 125 8.33 25.05 20.95
CA ILE A 125 6.97 24.89 20.40
C ILE A 125 5.99 25.86 21.10
N ALA A 126 6.08 26.00 22.42
CA ALA A 126 5.24 26.92 23.19
C ALA A 126 5.45 28.38 22.76
N SER A 127 6.71 28.80 22.54
CA SER A 127 7.03 30.17 22.13
C SER A 127 6.54 30.47 20.71
N LEU A 128 6.61 29.51 19.78
CA LEU A 128 6.10 29.65 18.42
C LEU A 128 4.57 29.78 18.40
N TYR A 129 3.84 28.98 19.19
CA TYR A 129 2.39 29.14 19.34
C TYR A 129 2.00 30.48 19.99
N HIS A 130 2.81 30.96 20.93
CA HIS A 130 2.60 32.28 21.54
C HIS A 130 2.82 33.42 20.54
N GLN A 131 3.86 33.34 19.71
CA GLN A 131 4.10 34.28 18.62
C GLN A 131 2.94 34.30 17.62
N CYS A 132 2.43 33.12 17.23
CA CYS A 132 1.26 33.00 16.35
C CYS A 132 0.03 33.73 16.92
N ALA A 133 -0.18 33.68 18.24
CA ALA A 133 -1.31 34.35 18.89
C ALA A 133 -1.18 35.89 18.94
N HIS A 134 0.04 36.44 18.80
CA HIS A 134 0.34 37.87 18.91
C HIS A 134 0.70 38.56 17.58
N SER A 135 0.98 37.82 16.51
CA SER A 135 1.43 38.37 15.22
C SER A 135 0.35 39.02 14.34
N THR A 136 -0.94 39.01 14.71
CA THR A 136 -2.03 39.49 13.81
C THR A 136 -2.43 40.97 13.97
N GLY A 137 -1.71 41.76 14.77
CA GLY A 137 -2.01 43.19 14.94
C GLY A 137 -1.50 44.13 13.83
N SER A 138 -0.65 43.67 12.92
CA SER A 138 0.13 44.61 12.08
C SER A 138 0.58 44.03 10.73
N SER A 139 -0.30 43.40 9.96
CA SER A 139 0.02 43.00 8.56
C SER A 139 -1.18 42.97 7.63
N SER A 140 -1.98 44.04 7.60
CA SER A 140 -2.82 44.32 6.44
C SER A 140 -1.94 44.92 5.33
N THR A 141 -1.39 44.08 4.42
CA THR A 141 -1.15 44.41 3.00
C THR A 141 -0.25 43.36 2.31
N VAL A 142 -0.78 42.80 1.22
CA VAL A 142 -0.08 42.41 -0.03
C VAL A 142 1.10 41.43 0.10
N ALA A 143 0.79 40.14 -0.11
CA ALA A 143 1.74 39.18 -0.70
C ALA A 143 1.01 38.19 -1.63
N SER A 144 0.25 38.74 -2.57
CA SER A 144 -0.13 38.04 -3.79
C SER A 144 1.11 37.90 -4.68
N ARG A 145 1.79 36.74 -4.62
CA ARG A 145 2.55 36.08 -5.70
C ARG A 145 3.48 35.00 -5.12
N LYS A 146 2.94 33.78 -5.03
CA LYS A 146 3.59 32.50 -5.34
C LYS A 146 2.52 31.39 -5.36
N LEU A 147 1.50 31.61 -6.20
CA LEU A 147 0.70 30.53 -6.78
C LEU A 147 1.62 29.77 -7.74
N ILE A 148 2.40 28.85 -7.18
CA ILE A 148 3.14 27.85 -7.94
C ILE A 148 2.12 26.74 -8.24
N GLU A 149 1.61 26.70 -9.47
CA GLU A 149 1.28 25.50 -10.25
C GLU A 149 0.43 24.35 -9.64
N TYR A 150 -0.32 24.52 -8.56
CA TYR A 150 -1.22 23.47 -8.05
C TYR A 150 -2.64 23.47 -8.66
N SER A 151 -3.01 24.49 -9.44
CA SER A 151 -4.36 24.59 -10.04
C SER A 151 -4.60 23.65 -11.22
N GLY A 152 -3.54 23.17 -11.90
CA GLY A 152 -3.71 22.37 -13.13
C GLY A 152 -4.22 20.94 -12.89
N CYS A 153 -3.78 20.28 -11.81
CA CYS A 153 -4.08 18.87 -11.56
C CYS A 153 -5.53 18.65 -11.08
N CYS A 154 -6.07 19.57 -10.27
CA CYS A 154 -7.45 19.50 -9.79
C CYS A 154 -8.47 19.71 -10.92
N ASP A 155 -8.16 20.57 -11.90
CA ASP A 155 -9.05 20.83 -13.04
C ASP A 155 -9.12 19.63 -14.01
N GLU A 156 -8.01 18.92 -14.22
CA GLU A 156 -7.98 17.70 -15.04
C GLU A 156 -8.77 16.55 -14.41
N LEU A 157 -8.66 16.37 -13.08
CA LEU A 157 -9.45 15.37 -12.35
C LEU A 157 -10.95 15.67 -12.42
N LYS A 158 -11.35 16.94 -12.26
CA LYS A 158 -12.76 17.38 -12.39
C LYS A 158 -13.31 17.06 -13.78
N GLN A 159 -12.52 17.30 -14.82
CA GLN A 159 -12.92 16.99 -16.19
C GLN A 159 -13.25 15.51 -16.41
N LEU A 160 -12.65 14.57 -15.67
CA LEU A 160 -12.98 13.14 -15.79
C LEU A 160 -14.48 12.91 -15.59
N PHE A 161 -15.07 13.47 -14.54
CA PHE A 161 -16.45 13.19 -14.16
C PHE A 161 -17.50 13.90 -15.03
N HIS A 162 -17.08 14.80 -15.92
CA HIS A 162 -17.95 15.42 -16.91
C HIS A 162 -18.09 14.63 -18.21
N HIS A 163 -17.31 13.54 -18.40
CA HIS A 163 -17.40 12.72 -19.60
C HIS A 163 -18.60 11.77 -19.54
N THR A 164 -19.56 11.93 -20.46
CA THR A 164 -20.70 11.01 -20.61
C THR A 164 -20.36 9.72 -21.36
N ASN A 165 -19.20 9.65 -22.01
CA ASN A 165 -18.76 8.48 -22.76
C ASN A 165 -17.65 7.74 -22.02
N LEU A 166 -17.91 6.49 -21.63
CA LEU A 166 -16.99 5.67 -20.86
C LEU A 166 -15.65 5.37 -21.56
N LYS A 167 -15.63 5.31 -22.90
CA LYS A 167 -14.39 5.14 -23.66
C LYS A 167 -13.48 6.37 -23.51
N LEU A 168 -14.07 7.55 -23.59
CA LEU A 168 -13.36 8.82 -23.38
C LEU A 168 -12.94 8.95 -21.93
N TRP A 169 -13.83 8.61 -20.99
CA TRP A 169 -13.54 8.61 -19.56
C TRP A 169 -12.33 7.75 -19.21
N LEU A 170 -12.32 6.47 -19.63
CA LEU A 170 -11.22 5.55 -19.31
C LEU A 170 -9.92 5.98 -19.99
N SER A 171 -10.00 6.54 -21.20
CA SER A 171 -8.83 7.06 -21.90
C SER A 171 -8.27 8.31 -21.21
N ALA A 172 -9.14 9.21 -20.74
CA ALA A 172 -8.77 10.40 -19.99
C ALA A 172 -8.20 10.03 -18.62
N LEU A 173 -8.74 9.00 -17.96
CA LEU A 173 -8.19 8.45 -16.72
C LEU A 173 -6.76 7.92 -16.91
N VAL A 174 -6.52 7.18 -18.00
CA VAL A 174 -5.19 6.69 -18.36
C VAL A 174 -4.24 7.85 -18.70
N ALA A 175 -4.72 8.89 -19.39
CA ALA A 175 -3.93 10.08 -19.66
C ALA A 175 -3.55 10.81 -18.36
N TYR A 176 -4.52 11.03 -17.46
CA TYR A 176 -4.31 11.62 -16.14
C TYR A 176 -3.25 10.83 -15.35
N TRP A 177 -3.37 9.50 -15.33
CA TRP A 177 -2.37 8.63 -14.70
C TRP A 177 -0.98 8.81 -15.30
N ASN A 178 -0.86 8.81 -16.64
CA ASN A 178 0.42 8.92 -17.33
C ASN A 178 1.10 10.29 -17.14
N HIS A 179 0.32 11.36 -16.91
CA HIS A 179 0.80 12.73 -16.69
C HIS A 179 1.11 13.04 -15.22
N SER A 180 0.52 12.30 -14.27
CA SER A 180 0.74 12.46 -12.83
C SER A 180 2.12 11.94 -12.43
N THR A 181 3.17 12.74 -12.67
CA THR A 181 4.59 12.39 -12.43
C THR A 181 5.03 12.41 -10.95
N ARG A 182 4.12 12.54 -9.97
CA ARG A 182 4.43 12.78 -8.54
C ARG A 182 3.56 11.90 -7.62
N GLN A 183 3.77 10.59 -7.64
CA GLN A 183 2.72 9.63 -7.28
C GLN A 183 2.44 9.34 -5.79
N ASP A 184 3.25 9.75 -4.81
CA ASP A 184 2.99 9.28 -3.43
C ASP A 184 2.42 10.32 -2.45
N GLU A 185 2.58 11.62 -2.68
CA GLU A 185 2.09 12.66 -1.75
C GLU A 185 0.73 13.27 -2.17
N GLU A 186 0.39 13.25 -3.47
CA GLU A 186 -0.77 13.98 -4.02
C GLU A 186 -2.11 13.20 -3.95
N LEU A 187 -2.08 11.87 -3.84
CA LEU A 187 -3.31 11.04 -3.88
C LEU A 187 -4.20 11.19 -2.63
N SER A 188 -3.60 11.60 -1.50
CA SER A 188 -4.33 11.82 -0.23
C SER A 188 -5.12 13.13 -0.17
N VAL A 189 -4.97 13.99 -1.19
CA VAL A 189 -5.59 15.32 -1.29
C VAL A 189 -6.69 15.35 -2.36
N LEU A 190 -6.90 14.24 -3.08
CA LEU A 190 -7.94 14.15 -4.11
C LEU A 190 -9.32 14.47 -3.55
N PHE A 191 -10.10 15.26 -4.30
CA PHE A 191 -11.45 15.70 -3.99
C PHE A 191 -11.63 16.66 -2.79
N ARG A 192 -10.59 17.01 -2.02
CA ARG A 192 -10.75 17.89 -0.83
C ARG A 192 -11.29 19.28 -1.17
N ASP A 193 -10.84 19.84 -2.29
CA ASP A 193 -11.21 21.19 -2.74
C ASP A 193 -12.51 21.20 -3.57
N TRP A 194 -13.23 20.08 -3.65
CA TRP A 194 -14.43 19.98 -4.47
C TRP A 194 -15.66 20.49 -3.73
N HIS A 195 -16.49 21.21 -4.47
CA HIS A 195 -17.77 21.69 -3.97
C HIS A 195 -18.80 20.55 -3.86
N HIS A 196 -19.83 20.78 -3.05
CA HIS A 196 -20.87 19.80 -2.77
C HIS A 196 -21.51 19.22 -4.05
N ASP A 197 -21.80 20.07 -5.03
CA ASP A 197 -22.40 19.66 -6.31
C ASP A 197 -21.44 18.80 -7.16
N GLU A 198 -20.13 19.10 -7.11
CA GLU A 198 -19.10 18.35 -7.84
C GLU A 198 -18.89 16.96 -7.23
N LEU A 199 -18.88 16.88 -5.89
CA LEU A 199 -18.83 15.61 -5.16
C LEU A 199 -20.06 14.77 -5.42
N GLN A 200 -21.25 15.37 -5.40
CA GLN A 200 -22.50 14.66 -5.70
C GLN A 200 -22.49 14.12 -7.13
N LEU A 201 -22.03 14.90 -8.11
CA LEU A 201 -21.90 14.47 -9.50
C LEU A 201 -20.95 13.27 -9.64
N ALA A 202 -19.80 13.29 -8.95
CA ALA A 202 -18.87 12.17 -8.96
C ALA A 202 -19.43 10.92 -8.25
N LEU A 203 -20.17 11.09 -7.14
CA LEU A 203 -20.84 9.99 -6.45
C LEU A 203 -21.91 9.34 -7.33
N ASP A 204 -22.69 10.15 -8.04
CA ASP A 204 -23.72 9.69 -8.97
C ASP A 204 -23.08 8.94 -10.14
N PHE A 205 -21.95 9.44 -10.66
CA PHE A 205 -21.19 8.77 -11.72
C PHE A 205 -20.69 7.38 -11.27
N PHE A 206 -20.12 7.26 -10.08
CA PHE A 206 -19.72 5.95 -9.51
C PHE A 206 -20.89 5.00 -9.23
N SER A 207 -22.11 5.54 -9.15
CA SER A 207 -23.33 4.77 -8.95
C SER A 207 -23.99 4.37 -10.28
N GLU A 208 -23.49 4.84 -11.42
CA GLU A 208 -24.07 4.56 -12.73
C GLU A 208 -23.86 3.09 -13.13
N PRO A 209 -24.91 2.32 -13.47
CA PRO A 209 -24.79 0.89 -13.77
C PRO A 209 -23.81 0.57 -14.90
N HIS A 210 -23.72 1.45 -15.90
CA HIS A 210 -22.85 1.24 -17.06
C HIS A 210 -21.36 1.39 -16.70
N LEU A 211 -21.03 2.32 -15.80
CA LEU A 211 -19.68 2.45 -15.26
C LEU A 211 -19.36 1.28 -14.33
N VAL A 212 -20.27 0.93 -13.43
CA VAL A 212 -20.11 -0.23 -12.53
C VAL A 212 -19.80 -1.50 -13.34
N ASN A 213 -20.54 -1.74 -14.43
CA ASN A 213 -20.29 -2.87 -15.32
C ASN A 213 -18.90 -2.81 -15.99
N LEU A 214 -18.46 -1.62 -16.43
CA LEU A 214 -17.11 -1.46 -16.99
C LEU A 214 -16.02 -1.74 -15.95
N VAL A 215 -16.12 -1.21 -14.74
CA VAL A 215 -15.11 -1.43 -13.69
C VAL A 215 -15.10 -2.89 -13.26
N ASN A 216 -16.27 -3.52 -13.12
CA ASN A 216 -16.39 -4.94 -12.84
C ASN A 216 -15.87 -5.83 -14.01
N ALA A 217 -15.97 -5.35 -15.26
CA ALA A 217 -15.34 -6.00 -16.40
C ALA A 217 -13.80 -5.90 -16.32
N ILE A 218 -13.25 -4.75 -15.93
CA ILE A 218 -11.80 -4.59 -15.67
C ILE A 218 -11.35 -5.56 -14.58
N PHE A 219 -12.11 -5.68 -13.49
CA PHE A 219 -11.86 -6.67 -12.44
C PHE A 219 -11.87 -8.11 -12.97
N PHE A 220 -12.87 -8.47 -13.79
CA PHE A 220 -12.94 -9.79 -14.39
C PHE A 220 -11.72 -10.10 -15.28
N TYR A 221 -11.33 -9.16 -16.15
CA TYR A 221 -10.17 -9.35 -17.02
C TYR A 221 -8.84 -9.27 -16.25
N LYS A 222 -8.78 -8.61 -15.08
CA LYS A 222 -7.66 -8.71 -14.13
C LYS A 222 -7.49 -10.15 -13.62
N LEU A 223 -8.59 -10.87 -13.39
CA LEU A 223 -8.56 -12.28 -12.96
C LEU A 223 -8.31 -13.26 -14.12
N TYR A 224 -8.86 -12.95 -15.29
CA TYR A 224 -8.81 -13.79 -16.50
C TYR A 224 -8.32 -12.97 -17.72
N PRO A 225 -7.03 -12.56 -17.75
CA PRO A 225 -6.50 -11.68 -18.80
C PRO A 225 -6.50 -12.32 -20.18
N ASP A 226 -6.48 -13.65 -20.25
CA ASP A 226 -6.59 -14.44 -21.48
C ASP A 226 -7.94 -14.22 -22.18
N LYS A 227 -9.02 -14.02 -21.42
CA LYS A 227 -10.36 -13.80 -21.98
C LYS A 227 -10.56 -12.41 -22.58
N LEU A 228 -9.62 -11.49 -22.34
CA LEU A 228 -9.67 -10.15 -22.93
C LEU A 228 -9.42 -10.21 -24.44
N PHE A 229 -8.77 -11.26 -24.94
CA PHE A 229 -8.39 -11.38 -26.35
C PHE A 229 -9.02 -12.61 -26.97
N ASN A 230 -9.52 -12.47 -28.20
CA ASN A 230 -10.04 -13.59 -28.97
C ASN A 230 -8.90 -14.48 -29.53
N GLU A 231 -7.69 -13.95 -29.55
CA GLU A 231 -6.48 -14.61 -30.05
C GLU A 231 -5.61 -15.13 -28.90
N LEU A 232 -4.86 -16.19 -29.20
CA LEU A 232 -3.88 -16.77 -28.27
C LEU A 232 -2.72 -15.80 -28.04
N ILE A 233 -2.68 -15.17 -26.88
CA ILE A 233 -1.62 -14.23 -26.48
C ILE A 233 -0.52 -14.95 -25.69
N HIS A 234 0.74 -14.55 -25.93
CA HIS A 234 1.90 -15.07 -25.20
C HIS A 234 1.76 -14.86 -23.68
N PRO A 235 2.12 -15.85 -22.84
CA PRO A 235 1.97 -15.75 -21.38
C PRO A 235 2.60 -14.50 -20.77
N GLU A 236 3.76 -14.06 -21.23
CA GLU A 236 4.42 -12.84 -20.74
C GLU A 236 3.62 -11.57 -21.00
N LYS A 237 3.02 -11.48 -22.19
CA LYS A 237 2.14 -10.36 -22.54
C LYS A 237 0.86 -10.40 -21.70
N LEU A 238 0.36 -11.59 -21.36
CA LEU A 238 -0.76 -11.74 -20.42
C LEU A 238 -0.39 -11.29 -19.00
N VAL A 239 0.83 -11.54 -18.54
CA VAL A 239 1.33 -11.03 -17.24
C VAL A 239 1.39 -9.51 -17.25
N SER A 240 1.95 -8.90 -18.30
CA SER A 240 1.99 -7.45 -18.47
C SER A 240 0.59 -6.83 -18.53
N VAL A 241 -0.34 -7.44 -19.27
CA VAL A 241 -1.75 -7.02 -19.34
C VAL A 241 -2.41 -7.11 -17.97
N ARG A 242 -2.23 -8.22 -17.24
CA ARG A 242 -2.78 -8.40 -15.89
C ARG A 242 -2.27 -7.34 -14.94
N MET A 243 -0.98 -7.03 -14.99
CA MET A 243 -0.37 -5.99 -14.17
C MET A 243 -0.99 -4.62 -14.44
N ARG A 244 -1.11 -4.24 -15.71
CA ARG A 244 -1.74 -2.97 -16.12
C ARG A 244 -3.21 -2.89 -15.73
N LEU A 245 -3.96 -3.98 -15.89
CA LEU A 245 -5.35 -4.09 -15.42
C LEU A 245 -5.45 -3.99 -13.90
N GLY A 246 -4.50 -4.59 -13.19
CA GLY A 246 -4.38 -4.49 -11.73
C GLY A 246 -4.21 -3.04 -11.27
N PHE A 247 -3.22 -2.34 -11.84
CA PHE A 247 -2.99 -0.92 -11.54
C PHE A 247 -4.20 -0.05 -11.88
N LEU A 248 -4.81 -0.26 -13.05
CA LEU A 248 -5.97 0.50 -13.48
C LEU A 248 -7.16 0.30 -12.51
N HIS A 249 -7.41 -0.96 -12.10
CA HIS A 249 -8.47 -1.27 -11.15
C HIS A 249 -8.21 -0.65 -9.78
N GLU A 250 -7.01 -0.83 -9.24
CA GLU A 250 -6.60 -0.31 -7.93
C GLU A 250 -6.70 1.22 -7.89
N PHE A 251 -6.33 1.89 -8.98
CA PHE A 251 -6.45 3.34 -9.08
C PHE A 251 -7.92 3.81 -9.07
N ILE A 252 -8.82 3.11 -9.75
CA ILE A 252 -10.26 3.41 -9.72
C ILE A 252 -10.83 3.20 -8.32
N GLU A 253 -10.46 2.11 -7.65
CA GLU A 253 -10.85 1.85 -6.26
C GLU A 253 -10.37 2.96 -5.32
N LEU A 254 -9.12 3.41 -5.49
CA LEU A 254 -8.57 4.51 -4.70
C LEU A 254 -9.37 5.80 -4.90
N LEU A 255 -9.70 6.15 -6.15
CA LEU A 255 -10.53 7.31 -6.46
C LEU A 255 -11.89 7.24 -5.76
N GLN A 256 -12.57 6.10 -5.83
CA GLN A 256 -13.86 5.89 -5.18
C GLN A 256 -13.74 5.98 -3.65
N GLN A 257 -12.72 5.35 -3.06
CA GLN A 257 -12.49 5.39 -1.62
C GLN A 257 -12.23 6.82 -1.11
N GLN A 258 -11.37 7.58 -1.81
CA GLN A 258 -11.11 8.97 -1.45
C GLN A 258 -12.36 9.83 -1.60
N LEU A 259 -13.11 9.67 -2.69
CA LEU A 259 -14.37 10.36 -2.90
C LEU A 259 -15.38 10.07 -1.78
N TYR A 260 -15.54 8.81 -1.37
CA TYR A 260 -16.44 8.43 -0.29
C TYR A 260 -16.00 9.00 1.06
N GLN A 261 -14.69 9.02 1.34
CA GLN A 261 -14.16 9.60 2.57
C GLN A 261 -14.42 11.11 2.64
N VAL A 262 -14.13 11.85 1.57
CA VAL A 262 -14.37 13.30 1.51
C VAL A 262 -15.87 13.62 1.55
N SER A 263 -16.68 12.87 0.83
CA SER A 263 -18.15 13.02 0.83
C SER A 263 -18.73 12.84 2.23
N LEU A 264 -18.28 11.81 2.97
CA LEU A 264 -18.71 11.58 4.34
C LEU A 264 -18.32 12.74 5.27
N GLN A 265 -17.13 13.32 5.09
CA GLN A 265 -16.68 14.48 5.87
C GLN A 265 -17.52 15.73 5.60
N GLN A 266 -18.04 15.91 4.38
CA GLN A 266 -18.95 16.99 4.01
C GLN A 266 -20.43 16.68 4.28
N GLY A 267 -20.75 15.55 4.92
CA GLY A 267 -22.12 15.17 5.27
C GLY A 267 -22.96 14.60 4.12
N LEU A 268 -22.34 14.29 2.97
CA LEU A 268 -22.97 13.56 1.88
C LEU A 268 -23.07 12.07 2.22
N LYS A 269 -24.16 11.43 1.80
CA LYS A 269 -24.30 9.98 1.89
C LYS A 269 -23.63 9.35 0.67
N SER A 270 -22.54 8.62 0.90
CA SER A 270 -22.00 7.72 -0.11
C SER A 270 -23.08 6.71 -0.52
N GLY A 271 -23.19 6.46 -1.83
CA GLY A 271 -24.11 5.45 -2.37
C GLY A 271 -23.79 4.03 -1.91
N VAL A 272 -24.55 3.06 -2.42
CA VAL A 272 -24.20 1.64 -2.23
C VAL A 272 -23.02 1.30 -3.11
N ASP A 273 -21.98 0.73 -2.52
CA ASP A 273 -20.83 0.26 -3.27
C ASP A 273 -21.18 -1.02 -4.05
N LEU A 274 -21.07 -0.95 -5.37
CA LEU A 274 -21.39 -2.04 -6.29
C LEU A 274 -20.15 -2.56 -7.03
N LEU A 275 -18.96 -2.04 -6.70
CA LEU A 275 -17.71 -2.47 -7.33
C LEU A 275 -17.20 -3.75 -6.67
N PHE A 276 -16.58 -4.62 -7.48
CA PHE A 276 -15.85 -5.76 -6.95
C PHE A 276 -14.51 -5.33 -6.39
N HIS A 277 -14.25 -5.70 -5.13
CA HIS A 277 -12.99 -5.40 -4.47
C HIS A 277 -12.15 -6.66 -4.26
N GLY A 278 -10.83 -6.48 -4.28
CA GLY A 278 -9.86 -7.50 -3.93
C GLY A 278 -9.15 -8.14 -5.12
N GLU A 279 -8.72 -9.39 -4.92
CA GLU A 279 -7.76 -10.07 -5.82
C GLU A 279 -8.25 -11.43 -6.34
N ASP A 280 -9.39 -11.93 -5.87
CA ASP A 280 -9.95 -13.22 -6.26
C ASP A 280 -11.48 -13.22 -6.11
N LEU A 281 -12.17 -14.08 -6.87
CA LEU A 281 -13.59 -14.37 -6.70
C LEU A 281 -13.81 -15.66 -5.89
N PRO A 282 -14.76 -15.66 -4.93
CA PRO A 282 -15.25 -16.88 -4.32
C PRO A 282 -15.73 -17.90 -5.37
N GLN A 283 -15.46 -19.19 -5.12
CA GLN A 283 -15.84 -20.26 -6.05
C GLN A 283 -17.37 -20.36 -6.20
N GLY A 284 -17.84 -20.49 -7.44
CA GLY A 284 -19.27 -20.60 -7.79
C GLY A 284 -19.91 -19.29 -8.22
N ILE A 285 -19.19 -18.16 -8.12
CA ILE A 285 -19.61 -16.87 -8.66
C ILE A 285 -19.13 -16.76 -10.10
N LEU A 286 -20.07 -16.47 -11.00
CA LEU A 286 -19.80 -16.14 -12.40
C LEU A 286 -20.07 -14.66 -12.58
N ILE A 287 -19.11 -13.94 -13.16
CA ILE A 287 -19.32 -12.56 -13.61
C ILE A 287 -19.70 -12.64 -15.09
N GLU A 288 -20.87 -12.14 -15.42
CA GLU A 288 -21.25 -11.87 -16.80
C GLU A 288 -20.64 -10.54 -17.20
N VAL A 289 -19.80 -10.55 -18.22
CA VAL A 289 -19.13 -9.36 -18.73
C VAL A 289 -19.69 -9.04 -20.10
N ASP A 290 -20.05 -7.78 -20.30
CA ASP A 290 -20.46 -7.28 -21.59
C ASP A 290 -19.26 -7.21 -22.55
N ASP A 291 -19.41 -7.80 -23.72
CA ASP A 291 -18.38 -7.82 -24.76
C ASP A 291 -18.06 -6.41 -25.28
N GLU A 292 -19.00 -5.47 -25.17
CA GLU A 292 -18.84 -4.08 -25.61
C GLU A 292 -17.68 -3.35 -24.91
N PHE A 293 -17.32 -3.75 -23.68
CA PHE A 293 -16.21 -3.16 -22.95
C PHE A 293 -14.84 -3.70 -23.34
N ARG A 294 -14.76 -4.83 -24.06
CA ARG A 294 -13.50 -5.51 -24.38
C ARG A 294 -12.56 -4.59 -25.14
N GLU A 295 -13.04 -3.93 -26.18
CA GLU A 295 -12.23 -3.01 -27.00
C GLU A 295 -11.79 -1.76 -26.21
N ILE A 296 -12.67 -1.25 -25.36
CA ILE A 296 -12.40 -0.06 -24.52
C ILE A 296 -11.27 -0.37 -23.54
N ILE A 297 -11.33 -1.52 -22.86
CA ILE A 297 -10.33 -1.96 -21.90
C ILE A 297 -9.00 -2.27 -22.59
N GLN A 298 -9.02 -2.94 -23.75
CA GLN A 298 -7.81 -3.20 -24.53
C GLN A 298 -7.08 -1.90 -24.89
N LEU A 299 -7.82 -0.88 -25.33
CA LEU A 299 -7.25 0.43 -25.67
C LEU A 299 -6.62 1.11 -24.44
N ALA A 300 -7.31 1.09 -23.31
CA ALA A 300 -6.81 1.67 -22.06
C ALA A 300 -5.51 0.99 -21.59
N VAL A 301 -5.48 -0.35 -21.59
CA VAL A 301 -4.29 -1.13 -21.22
C VAL A 301 -3.11 -0.86 -22.15
N LYS A 302 -3.37 -0.70 -23.46
CA LYS A 302 -2.32 -0.39 -24.44
C LYS A 302 -1.67 0.97 -24.17
N ASN A 303 -2.49 1.96 -23.81
CA ASN A 303 -2.06 3.35 -23.63
C ASN A 303 -1.50 3.66 -22.22
N LEU A 304 -1.67 2.76 -21.26
CA LEU A 304 -1.12 2.91 -19.91
C LEU A 304 0.41 2.79 -19.94
N LYS A 305 1.11 3.88 -19.63
CA LYS A 305 2.57 3.94 -19.53
C LYS A 305 2.96 3.64 -18.08
N VAL A 306 3.47 2.43 -17.85
CA VAL A 306 4.09 2.07 -16.58
C VAL A 306 5.57 2.44 -16.70
N LYS A 307 6.01 3.49 -15.99
CA LYS A 307 7.44 3.89 -15.96
C LYS A 307 8.22 2.92 -15.08
N PHE A 308 9.05 2.08 -15.70
CA PHE A 308 10.07 1.30 -15.02
C PHE A 308 11.32 2.17 -14.88
N THR A 309 11.57 2.74 -13.70
CA THR A 309 12.88 3.33 -13.35
C THR A 309 13.70 2.30 -12.55
N PRO A 310 15.04 2.34 -12.60
CA PRO A 310 15.89 1.42 -11.82
C PRO A 310 15.69 1.55 -10.30
N GLU A 311 15.42 2.77 -9.81
CA GLU A 311 15.04 3.01 -8.41
C GLU A 311 13.65 2.44 -8.07
N ASN A 312 12.72 2.42 -9.05
CA ASN A 312 11.49 1.65 -8.93
C ASN A 312 11.75 0.14 -9.01
N GLU A 313 12.83 -0.37 -9.59
CA GLU A 313 13.07 -1.82 -9.62
C GLU A 313 13.42 -2.37 -8.24
N GLU A 314 14.22 -1.67 -7.44
CA GLU A 314 14.48 -2.07 -6.05
C GLU A 314 13.22 -1.96 -5.18
N GLN A 315 12.47 -0.85 -5.31
CA GLN A 315 11.23 -0.63 -4.55
C GLN A 315 10.12 -1.60 -4.99
N VAL A 316 9.94 -1.83 -6.29
CA VAL A 316 9.00 -2.83 -6.82
C VAL A 316 9.46 -4.24 -6.44
N THR A 317 10.76 -4.56 -6.43
CA THR A 317 11.21 -5.89 -6.02
C THR A 317 11.01 -6.13 -4.53
N SER A 318 11.17 -5.10 -3.69
CA SER A 318 10.81 -5.12 -2.27
C SER A 318 9.29 -5.26 -2.05
N GLU A 319 8.46 -4.54 -2.81
CA GLU A 319 7.00 -4.70 -2.82
C GLU A 319 6.57 -6.11 -3.26
N ARG A 320 7.32 -6.75 -4.16
CA ARG A 320 7.04 -8.13 -4.63
C ARG A 320 7.51 -9.18 -3.62
N LEU A 321 8.51 -8.89 -2.79
CA LEU A 321 8.80 -9.66 -1.58
C LEU A 321 7.59 -9.64 -0.64
N HIS A 322 6.95 -8.48 -0.46
CA HIS A 322 5.72 -8.38 0.32
C HIS A 322 4.54 -9.13 -0.33
N ASP A 323 4.51 -9.32 -1.65
CA ASP A 323 3.51 -10.16 -2.32
C ASP A 323 3.57 -11.64 -1.90
N LEU A 324 4.75 -12.15 -1.49
CA LEU A 324 4.87 -13.49 -0.88
C LEU A 324 4.05 -13.56 0.41
N GLY A 325 4.18 -12.56 1.28
CA GLY A 325 3.40 -12.45 2.52
C GLY A 325 1.92 -12.22 2.26
N ARG A 326 1.55 -11.47 1.21
CA ARG A 326 0.14 -11.24 0.85
C ARG A 326 -0.60 -12.51 0.44
N ALA A 327 0.09 -13.58 0.03
CA ALA A 327 -0.53 -14.89 -0.17
C ALA A 327 -1.15 -15.47 1.13
N TYR A 328 -0.85 -14.89 2.30
CA TYR A 328 -1.24 -15.36 3.63
C TYR A 328 -2.09 -14.36 4.44
N LYS A 329 -2.34 -13.14 3.95
CA LYS A 329 -2.92 -12.01 4.71
C LYS A 329 -4.31 -12.28 5.32
N PHE A 330 -5.10 -13.21 4.77
CA PHE A 330 -6.42 -13.59 5.31
C PHE A 330 -6.62 -15.11 5.32
N TRP A 331 -6.36 -15.75 4.18
CA TRP A 331 -6.33 -17.19 4.05
C TRP A 331 -5.37 -17.55 2.91
N PHE A 332 -4.63 -18.64 3.07
CA PHE A 332 -3.64 -19.09 2.09
C PHE A 332 -4.23 -19.22 0.68
N ASN A 333 -3.65 -18.47 -0.26
CA ASN A 333 -3.93 -18.57 -1.69
C ASN A 333 -2.71 -19.18 -2.43
N PRO A 334 -2.80 -20.46 -2.87
CA PRO A 334 -1.69 -21.12 -3.58
C PRO A 334 -1.39 -20.50 -4.94
N ASN A 335 -2.39 -19.95 -5.64
CA ASN A 335 -2.19 -19.30 -6.93
C ASN A 335 -1.34 -18.05 -6.79
N ARG A 336 -1.63 -17.23 -5.79
CA ARG A 336 -0.89 -16.00 -5.51
C ARG A 336 0.57 -16.28 -5.13
N LEU A 337 0.80 -17.32 -4.32
CA LEU A 337 2.16 -17.72 -3.96
C LEU A 337 2.94 -18.19 -5.20
N ILE A 338 2.35 -19.06 -6.03
CA ILE A 338 2.99 -19.55 -7.26
C ILE A 338 3.32 -18.38 -8.19
N ASP A 339 2.34 -17.51 -8.46
CA ASP A 339 2.52 -16.37 -9.35
C ASP A 339 3.62 -15.43 -8.84
N ALA A 340 3.61 -15.10 -7.54
CA ALA A 340 4.61 -14.23 -6.94
C ALA A 340 6.03 -14.80 -7.08
N VAL A 341 6.21 -16.10 -6.80
CA VAL A 341 7.50 -16.77 -6.93
C VAL A 341 7.97 -16.85 -8.40
N MET A 342 7.07 -17.19 -9.32
CA MET A 342 7.42 -17.28 -10.74
C MET A 342 7.76 -15.91 -11.34
N VAL A 343 7.04 -14.85 -10.96
CA VAL A 343 7.36 -13.48 -11.37
C VAL A 343 8.71 -13.02 -10.80
N LEU A 344 9.01 -13.34 -9.54
CA LEU A 344 10.32 -13.07 -8.95
C LEU A 344 11.43 -13.80 -9.72
N GLN A 345 11.24 -15.08 -10.03
CA GLN A 345 12.21 -15.86 -10.79
C GLN A 345 12.49 -15.26 -12.17
N GLN A 346 11.44 -14.91 -12.92
CA GLN A 346 11.55 -14.32 -14.25
C GLN A 346 12.24 -12.96 -14.27
N ARG A 347 12.05 -12.15 -13.22
CA ARG A 347 12.71 -10.84 -13.13
C ARG A 347 14.17 -10.94 -12.74
N LEU A 348 14.47 -11.78 -11.76
CA LEU A 348 15.80 -11.86 -11.18
C LEU A 348 16.73 -12.71 -12.05
N VAL A 349 16.19 -13.59 -12.90
CA VAL A 349 16.99 -14.44 -13.79
C VAL A 349 16.54 -14.30 -15.24
N LYS A 350 17.49 -14.05 -16.14
CA LYS A 350 17.25 -13.98 -17.59
C LYS A 350 17.06 -15.39 -18.18
N ASP A 351 16.16 -15.51 -19.15
CA ASP A 351 15.80 -16.79 -19.80
C ASP A 351 16.91 -17.43 -20.66
N SER A 352 18.03 -16.72 -20.88
CA SER A 352 19.15 -17.21 -21.69
C SER A 352 20.12 -18.15 -20.95
N ILE A 353 19.87 -18.44 -19.68
CA ILE A 353 20.75 -19.20 -18.78
C ILE A 353 20.30 -20.67 -18.70
N SER A 354 21.24 -21.60 -18.54
CA SER A 354 20.94 -23.02 -18.33
C SER A 354 20.09 -23.24 -17.07
N ASP A 355 19.25 -24.28 -17.03
CA ASP A 355 18.30 -24.49 -15.92
C ASP A 355 18.97 -24.62 -14.53
N ASP A 356 20.13 -25.28 -14.45
CA ASP A 356 20.88 -25.45 -13.19
C ASP A 356 21.50 -24.13 -12.72
N ASP A 357 22.11 -23.37 -13.64
CA ASP A 357 22.68 -22.05 -13.35
C ASP A 357 21.57 -21.04 -12.99
N ARG A 358 20.38 -21.19 -13.58
CA ARG A 358 19.22 -20.35 -13.33
C ARG A 358 18.71 -20.48 -11.89
N ILE A 359 18.61 -21.69 -11.36
CA ILE A 359 18.17 -21.91 -9.97
C ILE A 359 19.21 -21.36 -8.99
N ALA A 360 20.50 -21.57 -9.26
CA ALA A 360 21.58 -21.07 -8.41
C ALA A 360 21.62 -19.53 -8.38
N LEU A 361 21.49 -18.87 -9.53
CA LEU A 361 21.42 -17.42 -9.62
C LEU A 361 20.18 -16.88 -8.90
N PHE A 362 19.02 -17.49 -9.12
CA PHE A 362 17.79 -17.12 -8.42
C PHE A 362 17.95 -17.20 -6.90
N HIS A 363 18.59 -18.26 -6.40
CA HIS A 363 18.85 -18.42 -4.97
C HIS A 363 19.72 -17.29 -4.42
N GLN A 364 20.76 -16.90 -5.15
CA GLN A 364 21.64 -15.81 -4.75
C GLN A 364 20.91 -14.47 -4.71
N GLU A 365 20.10 -14.17 -5.72
CA GLU A 365 19.30 -12.94 -5.77
C GLU A 365 18.27 -12.91 -4.62
N MET A 366 17.61 -14.03 -4.33
CA MET A 366 16.70 -14.12 -3.18
C MET A 366 17.41 -13.86 -1.84
N LEU A 367 18.66 -14.30 -1.67
CA LEU A 367 19.44 -13.97 -0.47
C LEU A 367 19.70 -12.46 -0.35
N ILE A 368 20.02 -11.79 -1.46
CA ILE A 368 20.23 -10.34 -1.48
C ILE A 368 18.95 -9.62 -1.08
N LEU A 369 17.81 -10.06 -1.61
CA LEU A 369 16.50 -9.49 -1.28
C LEU A 369 16.13 -9.70 0.19
N TYR A 370 16.28 -10.91 0.73
CA TYR A 370 15.96 -11.16 2.14
C TYR A 370 16.88 -10.40 3.10
N ARG A 371 18.12 -10.07 2.72
CA ARG A 371 19.01 -9.21 3.53
C ARG A 371 18.43 -7.82 3.79
N GLN A 372 17.58 -7.32 2.90
CA GLN A 372 16.96 -6.00 3.04
C GLN A 372 15.83 -5.98 4.08
N LEU A 373 15.23 -7.14 4.38
CA LEU A 373 14.15 -7.26 5.36
C LEU A 373 14.66 -7.27 6.80
N THR A 374 13.83 -6.86 7.76
CA THR A 374 14.10 -7.04 9.19
C THR A 374 14.04 -8.52 9.60
N THR A 375 14.68 -8.87 10.72
CA THR A 375 14.66 -10.27 11.20
C THR A 375 13.24 -10.74 11.53
N THR A 376 12.39 -9.84 12.01
CA THR A 376 10.97 -10.11 12.28
C THR A 376 10.22 -10.46 11.00
N GLU A 377 10.39 -9.69 9.92
CA GLU A 377 9.74 -9.99 8.63
C GLU A 377 10.19 -11.33 8.04
N CYS A 378 11.48 -11.65 8.15
CA CYS A 378 12.00 -12.96 7.73
C CYS A 378 11.41 -14.10 8.57
N LEU A 379 11.24 -13.90 9.88
CA LEU A 379 10.60 -14.88 10.78
C LEU A 379 9.11 -15.06 10.46
N ASP A 380 8.39 -13.98 10.16
CA ASP A 380 6.98 -14.02 9.76
C ASP A 380 6.81 -14.80 8.45
N LEU A 381 7.64 -14.51 7.44
CA LEU A 381 7.67 -15.26 6.18
C LEU A 381 7.99 -16.74 6.40
N TYR A 382 8.95 -17.07 7.28
CA TYR A 382 9.24 -18.45 7.63
C TYR A 382 8.03 -19.14 8.25
N GLY A 383 7.34 -18.47 9.18
CA GLY A 383 6.10 -18.95 9.79
C GLY A 383 4.99 -19.21 8.76
N TYR A 384 4.83 -18.30 7.78
CA TYR A 384 3.88 -18.47 6.68
C TYR A 384 4.23 -19.69 5.81
N PHE A 385 5.49 -19.84 5.41
CA PHE A 385 5.97 -20.96 4.61
C PHE A 385 5.90 -22.30 5.35
N ALA A 386 6.12 -22.31 6.67
CA ALA A 386 6.03 -23.50 7.51
C ALA A 386 4.59 -23.95 7.79
N ASN A 387 3.59 -23.13 7.41
CA ASN A 387 2.17 -23.44 7.63
C ASN A 387 1.76 -24.75 6.91
N LYS A 388 0.81 -25.48 7.51
CA LYS A 388 0.24 -26.72 6.98
C LYS A 388 -0.27 -26.54 5.54
N ASP A 389 -0.90 -25.42 5.22
CA ASP A 389 -1.48 -25.22 3.90
C ASP A 389 -0.40 -25.13 2.79
N SER A 390 0.72 -24.45 3.06
CA SER A 390 1.88 -24.39 2.15
C SER A 390 2.58 -25.75 2.05
N ARG A 391 2.71 -26.47 3.17
CA ARG A 391 3.22 -27.84 3.16
C ARG A 391 2.35 -28.77 2.30
N TYR A 392 1.03 -28.63 2.35
CA TYR A 392 0.11 -29.40 1.50
C TYR A 392 0.25 -29.05 0.02
N LEU A 393 0.48 -27.77 -0.33
CA LEU A 393 0.78 -27.38 -1.71
C LEU A 393 2.07 -28.04 -2.20
N LEU A 394 3.17 -27.89 -1.45
CA LEU A 394 4.46 -28.48 -1.81
C LEU A 394 4.39 -30.00 -1.92
N TYR A 395 3.70 -30.67 -0.99
CA TYR A 395 3.50 -32.11 -1.06
C TYR A 395 2.71 -32.53 -2.31
N THR A 396 1.69 -31.76 -2.70
CA THR A 396 0.92 -32.03 -3.92
C THR A 396 1.81 -31.91 -5.16
N LEU A 397 2.60 -30.83 -5.26
CA LEU A 397 3.53 -30.63 -6.37
C LEU A 397 4.63 -31.70 -6.39
N PHE A 398 5.23 -32.00 -5.24
CA PHE A 398 6.25 -33.03 -5.09
C PHE A 398 5.74 -34.41 -5.51
N THR A 399 4.50 -34.75 -5.15
CA THR A 399 3.85 -36.02 -5.55
C THR A 399 3.73 -36.13 -7.07
N ILE A 400 3.41 -35.03 -7.76
CA ILE A 400 3.34 -34.97 -9.23
C ILE A 400 4.75 -35.11 -9.83
N VAL A 401 5.75 -34.42 -9.26
CA VAL A 401 7.16 -34.51 -9.71
C VAL A 401 7.70 -35.94 -9.61
N GLN A 402 7.28 -36.69 -8.58
CA GLN A 402 7.65 -38.10 -8.33
C GLN A 402 6.86 -39.12 -9.16
N ASP A 403 6.07 -38.69 -10.17
CA ASP A 403 5.23 -39.56 -11.01
C ASP A 403 4.22 -40.44 -10.25
N LYS A 404 3.81 -40.01 -9.05
CA LYS A 404 2.77 -40.74 -8.31
C LYS A 404 1.40 -40.42 -8.92
N ILE A 405 0.60 -41.47 -9.13
CA ILE A 405 -0.74 -41.36 -9.72
C ILE A 405 -1.67 -40.63 -8.75
N LEU A 406 -2.41 -39.65 -9.28
CA LEU A 406 -3.43 -38.90 -8.56
C LEU A 406 -4.78 -39.07 -9.25
N ASP A 407 -5.79 -39.54 -8.53
CA ASP A 407 -7.12 -39.89 -9.09
C ASP A 407 -7.82 -38.74 -9.84
N TRP A 408 -7.46 -37.50 -9.53
CA TRP A 408 -8.09 -36.29 -10.06
C TRP A 408 -7.28 -35.60 -11.16
N LEU A 409 -6.02 -36.01 -11.39
CA LEU A 409 -5.13 -35.37 -12.36
C LEU A 409 -4.95 -36.30 -13.57
N PRO A 410 -5.27 -35.85 -14.80
CA PRO A 410 -5.00 -36.64 -15.99
C PRO A 410 -3.47 -36.82 -16.19
N PRO A 411 -3.04 -37.84 -16.96
CA PRO A 411 -1.64 -38.00 -17.29
C PRO A 411 -1.11 -36.76 -18.01
N LEU A 412 -0.01 -36.21 -17.48
CA LEU A 412 0.60 -34.97 -17.96
C LEU A 412 1.53 -35.23 -19.13
N SER A 413 1.60 -34.25 -20.05
CA SER A 413 2.64 -34.20 -21.08
C SER A 413 4.02 -33.90 -20.45
N LYS A 414 5.10 -34.08 -21.23
CA LYS A 414 6.45 -33.74 -20.78
C LYS A 414 6.61 -32.25 -20.45
N SER A 415 5.98 -31.36 -21.23
CA SER A 415 6.05 -29.91 -21.01
C SER A 415 5.28 -29.50 -19.75
N GLU A 416 4.09 -30.07 -19.54
CA GLU A 416 3.26 -29.82 -18.36
C GLU A 416 3.95 -30.31 -17.09
N LYS A 417 4.58 -31.47 -17.15
CA LYS A 417 5.36 -32.00 -16.04
C LYS A 417 6.58 -31.13 -15.74
N ASN A 418 7.31 -30.68 -16.76
CA ASN A 418 8.45 -29.78 -16.59
C ASN A 418 8.03 -28.46 -15.93
N ALA A 419 6.85 -27.93 -16.27
CA ALA A 419 6.32 -26.73 -15.64
C ALA A 419 6.04 -26.93 -14.14
N VAL A 420 5.41 -28.06 -13.77
CA VAL A 420 5.19 -28.40 -12.35
C VAL A 420 6.51 -28.54 -11.60
N THR A 421 7.50 -29.19 -12.21
CA THR A 421 8.86 -29.34 -11.65
C THR A 421 9.55 -27.98 -11.46
N SER A 422 9.48 -27.10 -12.46
CA SER A 422 10.09 -25.76 -12.41
C SER A 422 9.50 -24.92 -11.28
N VAL A 423 8.16 -24.91 -11.15
CA VAL A 423 7.47 -24.16 -10.09
C VAL A 423 7.79 -24.74 -8.71
N PHE A 424 7.84 -26.07 -8.59
CA PHE A 424 8.23 -26.73 -7.35
C PHE A 424 9.65 -26.32 -6.92
N HIS A 425 10.63 -26.34 -7.82
CA HIS A 425 11.99 -25.93 -7.52
C HIS A 425 12.12 -24.44 -7.23
N ALA A 426 11.38 -23.57 -7.93
CA ALA A 426 11.36 -22.15 -7.64
C ALA A 426 10.82 -21.86 -6.23
N LEU A 427 9.73 -22.53 -5.82
CA LEU A 427 9.19 -22.44 -4.46
C LEU A 427 10.22 -22.93 -3.41
N GLN A 428 10.85 -24.08 -3.64
CA GLN A 428 11.90 -24.58 -2.76
C GLN A 428 13.07 -23.62 -2.63
N CYS A 429 13.49 -23.01 -3.74
CA CYS A 429 14.58 -22.05 -3.79
C CYS A 429 14.29 -20.81 -2.92
N VAL A 430 13.12 -20.19 -3.10
CA VAL A 430 12.65 -19.05 -2.30
C VAL A 430 12.61 -19.38 -0.80
N MET A 431 12.13 -20.57 -0.47
CA MET A 431 12.01 -21.03 0.92
C MET A 431 13.38 -21.31 1.54
N GLU A 432 14.28 -22.02 0.85
CA GLU A 432 15.60 -22.35 1.40
C GLU A 432 16.51 -21.12 1.49
N ALA A 433 16.44 -20.18 0.54
CA ALA A 433 17.15 -18.91 0.63
C ALA A 433 16.76 -18.15 1.91
N LEU A 434 15.48 -18.15 2.29
CA LEU A 434 15.03 -17.53 3.54
C LEU A 434 15.65 -18.21 4.77
N ARG A 435 15.75 -19.55 4.78
CA ARG A 435 16.38 -20.28 5.89
C ARG A 435 17.87 -19.99 6.00
N VAL A 436 18.56 -19.91 4.87
CA VAL A 436 19.98 -19.54 4.81
C VAL A 436 20.17 -18.11 5.34
N GLU A 437 19.30 -17.17 4.96
CA GLU A 437 19.38 -15.79 5.46
C GLU A 437 19.07 -15.69 6.96
N LEU A 438 18.06 -16.42 7.46
CA LEU A 438 17.80 -16.53 8.90
C LEU A 438 19.01 -17.13 9.65
N LYS A 439 19.68 -18.14 9.07
CA LYS A 439 20.90 -18.71 9.63
C LYS A 439 22.05 -17.69 9.66
N ASN A 440 22.20 -16.86 8.61
CA ASN A 440 23.17 -15.76 8.58
C ASN A 440 22.92 -14.74 9.70
N ARG A 441 21.66 -14.62 10.15
CA ARG A 441 21.23 -13.79 11.29
C ARG A 441 21.25 -14.52 12.63
N HIS A 442 21.93 -15.66 12.70
CA HIS A 442 22.05 -16.51 13.89
C HIS A 442 20.73 -17.12 14.39
N VAL A 443 19.72 -17.24 13.51
CA VAL A 443 18.45 -17.92 13.80
C VAL A 443 18.49 -19.31 13.17
N THR A 444 18.40 -20.34 14.01
CA THR A 444 18.33 -21.73 13.53
C THR A 444 16.88 -22.11 13.25
N THR A 445 16.60 -22.64 12.05
CA THR A 445 15.25 -23.04 11.62
C THR A 445 15.20 -24.49 11.14
N GLU A 446 14.07 -25.16 11.38
CA GLU A 446 13.82 -26.49 10.85
C GLU A 446 13.63 -26.46 9.32
N PRO A 447 14.02 -27.52 8.60
CA PRO A 447 13.70 -27.67 7.18
C PRO A 447 12.21 -27.74 6.92
N TYR A 448 11.78 -27.16 5.81
CA TYR A 448 10.39 -27.30 5.37
C TYR A 448 10.12 -28.74 4.97
N VAL A 449 9.16 -29.36 5.64
CA VAL A 449 8.77 -30.75 5.40
C VAL A 449 7.64 -30.81 4.38
N TYR A 450 7.95 -31.33 3.20
CA TYR A 450 7.00 -31.55 2.11
C TYR A 450 6.88 -33.02 1.69
N ASP A 451 7.73 -33.93 2.18
CA ASP A 451 7.49 -35.37 2.05
C ASP A 451 6.66 -35.85 3.24
N LEU A 452 5.39 -36.15 2.99
CA LEU A 452 4.52 -36.79 3.97
C LEU A 452 4.50 -38.28 3.63
N GLU A 453 4.86 -39.14 4.59
CA GLU A 453 4.71 -40.60 4.52
C GLU A 453 3.21 -41.02 4.50
N LYS A 454 2.44 -40.46 3.56
CA LYS A 454 1.03 -40.73 3.37
C LYS A 454 0.85 -41.38 2.00
N GLN A 455 0.15 -42.51 1.99
CA GLN A 455 -0.15 -43.25 0.76
C GLN A 455 -1.23 -42.59 -0.10
N TYR A 456 -2.02 -41.67 0.46
CA TYR A 456 -3.14 -41.04 -0.22
C TYR A 456 -3.09 -39.51 -0.13
N VAL A 457 -2.97 -38.86 -1.29
CA VAL A 457 -3.01 -37.39 -1.41
C VAL A 457 -4.43 -36.93 -1.72
N GLN A 458 -5.21 -36.65 -0.69
CA GLN A 458 -6.43 -35.84 -0.88
C GLN A 458 -6.04 -34.37 -0.97
N ALA A 459 -5.53 -33.96 -2.13
CA ALA A 459 -5.33 -32.54 -2.43
C ALA A 459 -6.66 -31.82 -2.26
N ARG A 460 -6.70 -30.79 -1.40
CA ARG A 460 -7.89 -29.93 -1.25
C ARG A 460 -8.15 -29.20 -2.58
N ARG A 461 -9.42 -28.88 -2.85
CA ARG A 461 -9.87 -28.29 -4.13
C ARG A 461 -8.98 -27.16 -4.63
N ARG A 462 -8.59 -26.23 -3.75
CA ARG A 462 -7.71 -25.09 -4.09
C ARG A 462 -6.33 -25.48 -4.63
N ASN A 463 -5.72 -26.53 -4.07
CA ASN A 463 -4.43 -27.00 -4.55
C ASN A 463 -4.59 -27.70 -5.91
N ARG A 464 -5.72 -28.39 -6.15
CA ARG A 464 -6.04 -28.97 -7.46
C ARG A 464 -6.21 -27.88 -8.51
N ASP A 465 -7.00 -26.86 -8.19
CA ASP A 465 -7.25 -25.72 -9.07
C ASP A 465 -5.94 -24.99 -9.40
N ALA A 466 -5.06 -24.82 -8.40
CA ALA A 466 -3.74 -24.24 -8.59
C ALA A 466 -2.84 -25.07 -9.50
N VAL A 467 -2.89 -26.41 -9.39
CA VAL A 467 -2.15 -27.31 -10.28
C VAL A 467 -2.67 -27.20 -11.72
N PHE A 468 -3.99 -27.22 -11.93
CA PHE A 468 -4.54 -27.06 -13.29
C PHE A 468 -4.19 -25.70 -13.90
N ARG A 469 -4.24 -24.63 -13.11
CA ARG A 469 -3.87 -23.29 -13.55
C ARG A 469 -2.38 -23.19 -13.86
N LEU A 470 -1.53 -23.76 -13.00
CA LEU A 470 -0.09 -23.84 -13.22
C LEU A 470 0.19 -24.51 -14.57
N ILE A 471 -0.41 -25.66 -14.83
CA ILE A 471 -0.24 -26.38 -16.09
C ILE A 471 -0.73 -25.54 -17.28
N ALA A 472 -1.89 -24.89 -17.16
CA ALA A 472 -2.45 -24.07 -18.22
C ALA A 472 -1.58 -22.86 -18.59
N ILE A 473 -0.94 -22.23 -17.59
CA ILE A 473 -0.14 -21.02 -17.74
C ILE A 473 1.31 -21.35 -18.14
N TYR A 474 1.95 -22.27 -17.41
CA TYR A 474 3.39 -22.55 -17.53
C TYR A 474 3.71 -23.84 -18.29
N GLY A 475 2.73 -24.72 -18.53
CA GLY A 475 2.91 -26.02 -19.19
C GLY A 475 2.89 -25.98 -20.72
N ARG A 476 2.66 -24.81 -21.32
CA ARG A 476 2.66 -24.64 -22.78
C ARG A 476 4.11 -24.56 -23.28
N GLU A 477 4.43 -25.30 -24.34
CA GLU A 477 5.74 -25.19 -24.98
C GLU A 477 5.96 -23.73 -25.42
N PRO A 478 7.13 -23.14 -25.13
CA PRO A 478 7.44 -21.80 -25.59
C PRO A 478 7.39 -21.82 -27.11
N ILE A 479 6.46 -21.05 -27.67
CA ILE A 479 6.47 -20.78 -29.11
C ILE A 479 7.76 -20.00 -29.32
N THR A 480 8.76 -20.61 -29.96
CA THR A 480 9.99 -19.91 -30.35
C THR A 480 9.61 -18.73 -31.22
N ILE A 481 9.55 -17.54 -30.62
CA ILE A 481 9.40 -16.30 -31.34
C ILE A 481 10.69 -16.14 -32.12
N SER A 482 10.59 -16.15 -33.45
CA SER A 482 11.73 -15.82 -34.30
C SER A 482 12.19 -14.40 -33.95
N ASP A 483 13.50 -14.21 -33.71
CA ASP A 483 14.18 -12.90 -33.54
C ASP A 483 13.76 -11.83 -34.57
N SER A 484 13.20 -12.25 -35.70
CA SER A 484 12.63 -11.37 -36.72
C SER A 484 11.42 -10.57 -36.24
N VAL A 485 10.61 -11.11 -35.33
CA VAL A 485 9.39 -10.47 -34.81
C VAL A 485 9.74 -9.43 -33.74
N GLU A 486 10.68 -9.71 -32.83
CA GLU A 486 11.19 -8.71 -31.88
C GLU A 486 11.92 -7.56 -32.59
N LYS A 487 12.70 -7.85 -33.63
CA LYS A 487 13.30 -6.80 -34.48
C LYS A 487 12.25 -5.96 -35.19
N LEU A 488 11.09 -6.53 -35.51
CA LEU A 488 9.97 -5.81 -36.12
C LEU A 488 9.29 -4.88 -35.11
N PHE A 489 9.12 -5.33 -33.86
CA PHE A 489 8.59 -4.50 -32.78
C PHE A 489 9.55 -3.36 -32.39
N GLY A 490 10.86 -3.64 -32.30
CA GLY A 490 11.87 -2.59 -32.09
C GLY A 490 11.87 -1.53 -33.20
N TYR A 491 11.72 -1.94 -34.46
CA TYR A 491 11.64 -0.99 -35.58
C TYR A 491 10.41 -0.07 -35.55
N ILE A 492 9.29 -0.55 -34.99
CA ILE A 492 8.03 0.20 -34.87
C ILE A 492 8.07 1.14 -33.66
N GLU A 493 8.77 0.76 -32.60
CA GLU A 493 8.96 1.58 -31.40
C GLU A 493 9.98 2.70 -31.61
N ASP A 494 11.02 2.49 -32.41
CA ASP A 494 12.03 3.52 -32.74
C ASP A 494 11.56 4.57 -33.77
N HIS A 495 10.35 4.43 -34.33
CA HIS A 495 9.81 5.36 -35.34
C HIS A 495 8.50 6.04 -34.92
N ASN A 496 8.25 6.25 -33.62
CA ASN A 496 7.20 7.16 -33.13
C ASN A 496 7.74 8.23 -32.17
#